data_AF-A0AAU1VMW5-F1
#
_entry.id   AF-A0AAU1VMW5-F1
#
_cell.length_a   1.000
_cell.length_b   1.000
_cell.length_c   1.000
_cell.angle_alpha   90.00
_cell.angle_beta   90.00
_cell.angle_gamma   90.00
#
_symmetry.space_group_name_H-M   'P 1'
#
loop_
_entity.id
_entity.type
_entity.pdbx_description
1 polymer ?
#
loop_
_entity_poly.entity_id
_entity_poly.type
_entity_poly.pdbx_seq_one_letter_code
_entity_poly.pdbx_strand_id
1 'polypeptide(L)' 'MHQIHATAPHAADDSTLILLTVEEAARRLRIGRTTCFALIRSGALESLTIGTLRRIPADAPAAYLARRRAEQHAA' A
#
# COMPACT_ATOMS: atom_id res chain seq x y z
N MET A 1 28.79 26.72 7.18
CA MET A 1 28.81 25.48 6.40
C MET A 1 27.52 24.73 6.71
N HIS A 2 26.60 24.73 5.74
CA HIS A 2 25.24 24.21 5.90
C HIS A 2 25.29 22.71 6.18
N GLN A 3 24.72 22.29 7.31
CA GLN A 3 24.50 20.88 7.62
C GLN A 3 23.60 20.27 6.55
N ILE A 4 24.17 19.29 5.85
CA ILE A 4 23.46 18.34 5.02
C ILE A 4 22.49 17.55 5.92
N HIS A 5 21.19 17.82 5.80
CA HIS A 5 20.18 16.91 6.31
C HIS A 5 20.32 15.61 5.52
N ALA A 6 20.91 14.59 6.13
CA ALA A 6 20.88 13.25 5.61
C ALA A 6 19.42 12.80 5.56
N THR A 7 18.84 12.73 4.36
CA THR A 7 17.58 12.03 4.12
C THR A 7 17.82 10.58 4.50
N ALA A 8 17.40 10.19 5.70
CA ALA A 8 17.44 8.79 6.12
C ALA A 8 16.86 7.93 4.98
N PRO A 9 17.47 6.78 4.65
CA PRO A 9 16.86 5.88 3.70
C PRO A 9 15.50 5.53 4.28
N HIS A 10 14.45 5.93 3.56
CA HIS A 10 13.13 5.44 3.84
C HIS A 10 13.23 3.92 3.83
N ALA A 11 12.87 3.27 4.94
CA ALA A 11 12.49 1.84 4.94
C ALA A 11 11.22 1.60 4.08
N ALA A 12 11.04 2.31 2.95
CA ALA A 12 9.82 2.38 2.14
C ALA A 12 9.69 1.28 1.09
N ASP A 13 10.76 0.57 0.77
CA ASP A 13 10.74 -0.46 -0.26
C ASP A 13 11.46 -1.72 0.21
N ASP A 14 11.26 -2.08 1.48
CA ASP A 14 11.64 -3.40 1.96
C ASP A 14 10.68 -4.42 1.32
N SER A 15 11.03 -4.82 0.09
CA SER A 15 10.27 -5.75 -0.74
C SER A 15 10.23 -7.15 -0.12
N THR A 16 11.05 -7.38 0.91
CA THR A 16 11.07 -8.60 1.74
C THR A 16 9.89 -8.66 2.71
N LEU A 17 9.28 -7.53 3.07
CA LEU A 17 8.12 -7.51 3.97
C LEU A 17 6.93 -8.15 3.27
N ILE A 18 6.38 -9.20 3.89
CA ILE A 18 5.20 -9.92 3.38
C ILE A 18 3.91 -9.17 3.74
N LEU A 19 3.92 -8.41 4.83
CA LEU A 19 2.76 -7.68 5.36
C LEU A 19 3.09 -6.20 5.57
N LEU A 20 2.23 -5.36 5.04
CA LEU A 20 2.28 -3.91 5.13
C LEU A 20 1.24 -3.40 6.11
N THR A 21 1.52 -2.26 6.71
CA THR A 21 0.50 -1.41 7.31
C THR A 21 -0.35 -0.73 6.23
N VAL A 22 -1.50 -0.19 6.63
CA VAL A 22 -2.36 0.61 5.74
C VAL A 22 -1.63 1.81 5.15
N GLU A 23 -0.75 2.44 5.94
CA GLU A 23 0.01 3.62 5.49
C GLU A 23 1.11 3.25 4.49
N GLU A 24 1.78 2.11 4.67
CA GLU A 24 2.76 1.60 3.71
C GLU A 24 2.10 1.22 2.38
N ALA A 25 0.96 0.53 2.40
CA ALA A 25 0.21 0.23 1.19
C ALA A 25 -0.26 1.50 0.46
N ALA A 26 -0.72 2.51 1.22
CA ALA A 26 -1.10 3.81 0.65
C ALA A 26 0.09 4.50 -0.04
N ARG A 27 1.28 4.44 0.57
CA ARG A 27 2.52 4.96 -0.02
C ARG A 27 2.91 4.20 -1.28
N ARG A 28 2.84 2.86 -1.29
CA ARG A 28 3.14 2.03 -2.48
C ARG A 28 2.20 2.32 -3.65
N LEU A 29 0.92 2.59 -3.36
CA LEU A 29 -0.06 3.00 -4.37
C LEU A 29 -0.03 4.51 -4.69
N ARG A 30 0.81 5.31 -4.02
CA ARG A 30 0.85 6.78 -4.13
C ARG A 30 -0.52 7.44 -3.90
N ILE A 31 -1.32 6.92 -2.97
CA ILE A 31 -2.64 7.44 -2.60
C ILE A 31 -2.68 7.98 -1.17
N GLY A 32 -3.67 8.82 -0.88
CA GLY A 32 -3.96 9.26 0.48
C GLY A 32 -4.46 8.12 1.38
N ARG A 33 -4.23 8.24 2.69
CA ARG A 33 -4.69 7.26 3.71
C ARG A 33 -6.19 7.04 3.64
N THR A 34 -6.97 8.11 3.47
CA THR A 34 -8.43 8.05 3.34
C THR A 34 -8.86 7.18 2.17
N THR A 35 -8.20 7.32 1.02
CA THR A 35 -8.46 6.50 -0.16
C THR A 35 -8.09 5.05 0.09
N CYS A 36 -6.97 4.78 0.76
CA CYS A 36 -6.57 3.42 1.12
C CYS A 36 -7.62 2.74 2.03
N PHE A 37 -8.10 3.44 3.06
CA PHE A 37 -9.20 2.94 3.90
C PHE A 37 -10.50 2.71 3.13
N ALA A 38 -10.82 3.57 2.16
CA ALA A 38 -11.98 3.39 1.31
C ALA A 38 -11.87 2.12 0.44
N LEU A 39 -10.69 1.84 -0.14
CA LEU A 39 -10.43 0.63 -0.92
C LEU A 39 -10.51 -0.63 -0.08
N ILE A 40 -10.03 -0.57 1.16
CA ILE A 40 -10.17 -1.67 2.13
C ILE A 40 -11.65 -1.90 2.46
N ARG A 41 -12.40 -0.83 2.72
CA ARG A 41 -13.82 -0.91 3.07
C ARG A 41 -14.67 -1.44 1.91
N SER A 42 -14.33 -1.08 0.67
CA SER A 42 -15.02 -1.59 -0.51
C SER A 42 -14.60 -3.00 -0.91
N GLY A 43 -13.60 -3.60 -0.23
CA GLY A 43 -13.03 -4.90 -0.60
C GLY A 43 -12.22 -4.87 -1.90
N ALA A 44 -11.90 -3.68 -2.43
CA ALA A 44 -11.08 -3.54 -3.62
C ALA A 44 -9.60 -3.80 -3.34
N LEU A 45 -9.13 -3.45 -2.14
CA LEU A 45 -7.78 -3.78 -1.67
C LEU A 45 -7.86 -4.89 -0.63
N GLU A 46 -7.16 -5.99 -0.89
CA GLU A 46 -7.09 -7.11 0.04
C GLU A 46 -6.41 -6.69 1.35
N SER A 47 -7.01 -7.09 2.47
CA SER A 47 -6.45 -6.83 3.79
C SER A 47 -6.80 -7.96 4.75
N LEU A 48 -5.85 -8.25 5.63
CA LEU A 48 -5.91 -9.30 6.64
C LEU A 48 -5.97 -8.66 8.02
N THR A 49 -6.81 -9.21 8.89
CA THR A 49 -6.84 -8.82 10.30
C THR A 49 -6.05 -9.84 11.10
N ILE A 50 -5.00 -9.39 11.78
CA ILE A 50 -4.18 -10.19 12.69
C ILE A 50 -4.44 -9.68 14.11
N GLY A 51 -5.29 -10.37 14.85
CA GLY A 51 -5.79 -9.90 16.14
C GLY A 51 -6.58 -8.59 15.98
N THR A 52 -6.04 -7.50 16.51
CA THR A 52 -6.62 -6.15 16.36
C THR A 52 -5.98 -5.33 15.22
N LEU A 53 -4.90 -5.84 14.61
CA LEU A 53 -4.16 -5.12 13.59
C LEU A 53 -4.66 -5.46 12.20
N ARG A 54 -4.91 -4.42 11.38
CA ARG A 54 -5.11 -4.62 9.94
C ARG A 54 -3.78 -4.55 9.20
N ARG A 55 -3.48 -5.59 8.43
CA ARG A 55 -2.31 -5.72 7.56
C ARG A 55 -2.74 -5.93 6.12
N ILE A 56 -1.88 -5.58 5.19
CA ILE A 56 -2.12 -5.69 3.76
C ILE A 56 -0.99 -6.54 3.19
N PRO A 57 -1.27 -7.64 2.48
CA PRO A 57 -0.24 -8.40 1.79
C PRO A 57 0.58 -7.50 0.85
N ALA A 58 1.88 -7.75 0.76
CA ALA A 58 2.75 -6.92 -0.08
C ALA A 58 2.44 -7.00 -1.57
N ASP A 59 1.80 -8.09 -2.01
CA ASP A 59 1.31 -8.31 -3.37
C ASP A 59 -0.04 -7.62 -3.65
N ALA A 60 -0.84 -7.34 -2.62
CA ALA A 60 -2.19 -6.78 -2.76
C ALA A 60 -2.24 -5.44 -3.55
N PRO A 61 -1.30 -4.49 -3.38
CA PRO A 61 -1.23 -3.29 -4.22
C PRO A 61 -1.08 -3.61 -5.73
N ALA A 62 -0.23 -4.57 -6.06
CA ALA A 62 0.01 -4.97 -7.45
C ALA A 62 -1.20 -5.71 -8.03
N ALA A 63 -1.81 -6.60 -7.24
CA ALA A 63 -3.04 -7.31 -7.61
C ALA A 63 -4.20 -6.33 -7.84
N TYR A 64 -4.37 -5.33 -6.97
CA TYR A 64 -5.36 -4.26 -7.15
C TYR A 64 -5.15 -3.52 -8.49
N LEU A 65 -3.91 -3.13 -8.81
CA LEU A 65 -3.60 -2.46 -10.07
C LEU A 65 -3.83 -3.34 -11.30
N ALA A 66 -3.52 -4.64 -11.21
CA ALA A 66 -3.76 -5.60 -12.29
C ALA A 66 -5.27 -5.74 -12.56
N ARG A 67 -6.07 -5.93 -11.49
CA ARG A 67 -7.53 -5.99 -11.59
C ARG A 67 -8.10 -4.70 -12.17
N ARG A 68 -7.67 -3.55 -11.67
CA ARG A 68 -8.14 -2.25 -12.17
C ARG A 68 -7.82 -2.02 -13.63
N ARG A 69 -6.63 -2.41 -14.09
CA ARG A 69 -6.27 -2.33 -15.51
C ARG A 69 -7.15 -3.23 -16.36
N ALA A 70 -7.40 -4.48 -15.92
CA ALA A 70 -8.28 -5.39 -16.64
C ALA A 70 -9.72 -4.85 -16.75
N GLU A 71 -10.27 -4.29 -15.67
CA GLU A 71 -11.59 -3.65 -15.65
C GLU A 71 -11.68 -2.45 -16.60
N GLN A 72 -10.61 -1.64 -16.71
CA GLN A 72 -10.56 -0.49 -17.63
C GLN A 72 -10.43 -0.91 -19.11
N HIS A 73 -9.73 -1.99 -19.41
CA HIS A 73 -9.57 -2.48 -20.78
C HIS A 73 -10.79 -3.25 -21.32
N ALA A 74 -11.66 -3.74 -20.44
CA ALA A 74 -12.88 -4.46 -20.81
C ALA A 74 -14.08 -3.52 -21.09
N ALA A 75 -13.91 -2.21 -20.93
CA ALA A 75 -14.91 -1.16 -21.15
C ALA A 75 -14.59 -0.37 -22.43
#